data_AF-A0A1C6BWI1-F1
#
_entry.id   AF-A0A1C6BWI1-F1
#
_cell.length_a   1.000
_cell.length_b   1.000
_cell.length_c   1.000
_cell.angle_alpha   90.00
_cell.angle_beta   90.00
_cell.angle_gamma   90.00
#
_symmetry.space_group_name_H-M   'P 1'
#
loop_
_entity.id
_entity.type
_entity.pdbx_description
1 polymer ?
#
loop_
_entity_poly.entity_id
_entity_poly.type
_entity_poly.pdbx_seq_one_letter_code
_entity_poly.pdbx_strand_id
1 'polypeptide(L)' 'MFRRDYEIEDTVRIVNTKQAGMYIKHNIPLVDLFWSRDTLVFVFNREYTKEAYELWCRHELY' A
#
# COMPACT_ATOMS: atom_id res chain seq x y z
N MET A 1 16.81 5.16 -7.86
CA MET A 1 15.47 4.67 -8.25
C MET A 1 15.36 3.25 -7.71
N PHE A 2 14.56 3.00 -6.68
CA PHE A 2 14.36 1.66 -6.13
C PHE A 2 13.44 0.86 -7.06
N ARG A 3 13.94 0.48 -8.25
CA ARG A 3 13.29 -0.56 -9.05
C ARG A 3 13.56 -1.87 -8.32
N ARG A 4 12.66 -2.26 -7.43
CA ARG A 4 12.52 -3.66 -7.07
C ARG A 4 11.70 -4.30 -8.18
N ASP A 5 12.20 -5.37 -8.75
CA ASP A 5 11.39 -6.21 -9.61
C ASP A 5 10.29 -6.80 -8.71
N TYR A 6 9.05 -6.45 -8.99
CA TYR A 6 7.87 -7.03 -8.34
C TYR A 6 6.88 -7.42 -9.43
N GLU A 7 6.27 -8.60 -9.27
CA GLU A 7 5.17 -9.02 -10.11
C GLU A 7 3.97 -8.12 -9.81
N ILE A 8 3.39 -7.53 -10.85
CA ILE A 8 2.26 -6.59 -10.70
C ILE A 8 1.09 -7.32 -10.05
N GLU A 9 0.95 -8.61 -10.36
CA GLU A 9 -0.02 -9.56 -9.86
C GLU A 9 0.07 -9.72 -8.34
N ASP A 10 1.23 -9.52 -7.72
CA ASP A 10 1.42 -9.68 -6.27
C ASP A 10 1.28 -8.37 -5.49
N THR A 11 0.92 -7.28 -6.16
CA THR A 11 0.87 -5.95 -5.55
C THR A 11 -0.52 -5.32 -5.55
N VAL A 12 -0.71 -4.36 -4.65
CA VAL A 12 -1.85 -3.44 -4.63
C VAL A 12 -1.34 -2.00 -4.69
N ARG A 13 -2.07 -1.16 -5.42
CA ARG A 13 -1.76 0.27 -5.58
C ARG A 13 -2.79 1.09 -4.80
N ILE A 14 -2.32 1.89 -3.85
CA ILE A 14 -3.15 2.72 -2.99
C ILE A 14 -2.80 4.17 -3.28
N VAL A 15 -3.80 4.97 -3.64
CA VAL A 15 -3.66 6.43 -3.83
C VAL A 15 -4.19 7.23 -2.64
N ASN A 16 -4.96 6.59 -1.76
CA ASN A 16 -5.44 7.20 -0.53
C ASN A 16 -4.28 7.28 0.47
N THR A 17 -3.75 8.49 0.66
CA THR A 17 -2.61 8.76 1.54
C THR A 17 -2.89 8.40 3.01
N LYS A 18 -4.14 8.54 3.48
CA LYS A 18 -4.52 8.11 4.83
C LYS A 18 -4.41 6.60 4.98
N GLN A 19 -4.96 5.84 4.03
CA GLN A 19 -4.88 4.37 4.05
C GLN A 19 -3.42 3.90 4.00
N ALA A 20 -2.63 4.45 3.08
CA ALA A 20 -1.21 4.13 2.96
C ALA A 20 -0.43 4.45 4.24
N GLY A 21 -0.70 5.62 4.86
CA GLY A 21 -0.10 6.01 6.13
C GLY A 21 -0.44 5.04 7.27
N MET A 22 -1.68 4.56 7.34
CA MET A 22 -2.07 3.54 8.31
C MET A 22 -1.32 2.22 8.09
N TYR A 23 -1.18 1.77 6.84
CA TYR A 23 -0.46 0.52 6.55
C TYR A 23 1.00 0.61 7.02
N ILE A 24 1.64 1.75 6.76
CA ILE A 24 3.01 2.02 7.23
C ILE A 24 3.07 2.07 8.76
N LYS A 25 2.09 2.69 9.43
CA LYS A 25 1.98 2.72 10.91
C LYS A 25 1.88 1.30 11.50
N HIS A 26 1.21 0.39 10.79
CA HIS A 26 1.10 -1.03 11.16
C HIS A 26 2.27 -1.89 10.67
N ASN A 27 3.42 -1.27 10.35
CA ASN A 27 4.65 -1.94 9.91
C ASN A 27 4.52 -2.76 8.62
N ILE A 28 3.53 -2.47 7.77
CA ILE A 28 3.45 -3.09 6.45
C ILE A 28 4.44 -2.37 5.53
N PRO A 29 5.45 -3.08 4.98
CA PRO A 29 6.49 -2.46 4.19
C PRO A 29 5.94 -1.99 2.84
N LEU A 30 6.30 -0.77 2.49
CA LEU A 30 6.12 -0.25 1.14
C LEU A 30 7.03 -1.02 0.17
N VAL A 31 6.46 -1.46 -0.95
CA VAL A 31 7.20 -2.08 -2.05
C VAL A 31 7.82 -1.01 -2.95
N ASP A 32 7.02 0.01 -3.31
CA ASP A 32 7.40 1.10 -4.20
C ASP A 32 6.52 2.34 -3.96
N LEU A 33 7.02 3.52 -4.33
CA LEU A 33 6.32 4.80 -4.26
C LEU A 33 6.71 5.63 -5.47
N PHE A 34 5.73 5.96 -6.29
CA PHE A 34 5.96 6.76 -7.49
C PHE A 34 4.83 7.76 -7.74
N TRP A 35 5.15 8.77 -8.55
CA TRP A 35 4.18 9.76 -9.02
C TRP A 35 3.52 9.28 -10.32
N SER A 36 2.20 9.32 -10.38
CA SER A 36 1.45 9.00 -11.59
C SER A 36 0.10 9.73 -11.59
N ARG A 37 -0.30 10.28 -12.75
CA ARG A 37 -1.56 11.01 -12.93
C ARG A 37 -1.80 12.04 -11.81
N ASP A 38 -0.78 12.84 -11.53
CA ASP A 38 -0.80 13.93 -10.54
C ASP A 38 -1.09 13.50 -9.10
N THR A 39 -0.78 12.24 -8.75
CA THR A 39 -0.89 11.74 -7.38
C THR A 39 0.25 10.79 -6.99
N LEU A 40 0.43 10.60 -5.69
CA LEU A 40 1.31 9.56 -5.13
C LEU A 40 0.62 8.21 -5.19
N VAL A 41 1.31 7.23 -5.77
CA VAL A 41 0.88 5.84 -5.81
C VAL A 41 1.77 5.03 -4.87
N PHE A 42 1.18 4.51 -3.81
CA PHE A 42 1.84 3.64 -2.85
C PHE A 42 1.62 2.19 -3.27
N VAL A 43 2.70 1.43 -3.43
CA VAL A 43 2.64 0.01 -3.78
C VAL A 43 2.96 -0.82 -2.55
N PHE A 44 2.12 -1.80 -2.29
CA PHE A 44 2.30 -2.77 -1.21
C PHE A 44 2.15 -4.19 -1.76
N ASN A 45 2.72 -5.17 -1.06
CA ASN A 45 2.45 -6.58 -1.35
C ASN A 45 1.01 -6.93 -0.96
N ARG A 46 0.27 -7.58 -1.86
CA ARG A 46 -1.14 -7.90 -1.69
C ARG A 46 -1.39 -8.78 -0.46
N GLU A 47 -0.66 -9.87 -0.34
CA GLU A 47 -0.81 -10.82 0.77
C GLU A 47 -0.57 -10.15 2.12
N TYR A 48 0.49 -9.35 2.24
CA TYR A 48 0.84 -8.67 3.49
C TYR A 48 -0.15 -7.56 3.88
N THR A 49 -0.94 -7.06 2.92
CA THR A 49 -1.96 -6.03 3.19
C THR A 49 -3.34 -6.55 3.49
N LYS A 50 -3.59 -7.87 3.37
CA LYS A 50 -4.95 -8.42 3.42
C LYS A 50 -5.66 -8.10 4.74
N GLU A 51 -5.01 -8.32 5.87
CA GLU A 51 -5.58 -8.04 7.19
C GLU A 51 -5.82 -6.53 7.41
N ALA A 52 -4.84 -5.68 7.09
CA ALA A 52 -5.01 -4.23 7.20
C ALA A 52 -6.09 -3.69 6.27
N TYR A 53 -6.29 -4.30 5.10
CA TYR A 53 -7.37 -3.95 4.20
C TYR A 53 -8.75 -4.29 4.78
N GLU A 54 -8.91 -5.46 5.40
CA GLU A 54 -10.14 -5.83 6.06
C GLU A 54 -10.47 -4.89 7.23
N LEU A 55 -9.48 -4.59 8.09
CA LEU A 55 -9.62 -3.63 9.19
C LEU A 55 -9.93 -2.22 8.66
N TRP A 56 -9.29 -1.80 7.57
CA TRP A 56 -9.58 -0.52 6.92
C TRP A 56 -11.03 -0.44 6.44
N CYS A 57 -11.53 -1.49 5.78
CA CYS A 57 -12.92 -1.55 5.32
C CYS A 57 -13.92 -1.48 6.48
N ARG A 58 -13.58 -2.07 7.63
CA ARG A 58 -14.40 -2.03 8.85
C ARG A 58 -14.22 -0.74 9.67
N HIS A 59 -13.33 0.17 9.27
CA HIS A 59 -12.94 1.36 10.03
C HIS A 59 -12.31 1.03 11.41
N GLU A 60 -11.66 -0.12 11.50
CA GLU A 60 -11.03 -0.68 12.71
C GLU A 60 -9.49 -0.64 12.65
N LEU A 61 -8.90 -0.08 11.59
CA LEU A 61 -7.46 0.12 11.50
C LEU A 61 -7.10 1.43 12.24
N TYR A 62 -6.56 1.31 13.48
CA TYR A 62 -6.29 2.44 14.39
C TYR A 62 -4.83 2.70 14.72
#